data_AF-A0A1I6LBP9-F1
#
_entry.id   AF-A0A1I6LBP9-F1
#
_cell.length_a   1.000
_cell.length_b   1.000
_cell.length_c   1.000
_cell.angle_alpha   90.00
_cell.angle_beta   90.00
_cell.angle_gamma   90.00
#
_symmetry.space_group_name_H-M   'P 1'
#
loop_
_entity.id
_entity.type
_entity.pdbx_description
1 polymer ?
#
loop_
_entity_poly.entity_id
_entity_poly.type
_entity_poly.pdbx_seq_one_letter_code
_entity_poly.pdbx_strand_id
1 'polypeptide(L)'
;MNRREFLLSAGGATGGAAALSAAGPAAAQETETATGTPGSGGNETGGGNETSGGNETSAGDGGGNETGGGGGGGGGSAGPPDYGTWFSNVDNYGGETVDATGQSEVTITVGAEGNGGAFAFDPPAVHVDAGATILFEWTGEGGAHNAVSSDGTIDSGDPVAEAGVNYEVAIEEDGIYQYVCEPHEGQGMKGAVVVGSDYPTVDTSGGGGTPVNPEHMGVPFQAHFVGISTVLAILASLVFTFFTLKYGESANTKGGND
;
A
#
# COMPACT_ATOMS: atom_id res chain seq x y z
N MET A 1 1.15 -63.15 -29.99
CA MET A 1 0.34 -62.81 -28.79
C MET A 1 -0.13 -64.09 -28.13
N ASN A 2 0.25 -64.35 -26.87
CA ASN A 2 -0.58 -65.02 -25.86
C ASN A 2 0.15 -65.06 -24.50
N ARG A 3 -0.26 -64.11 -23.65
CA ARG A 3 -0.48 -64.14 -22.20
C ARG A 3 -0.15 -65.47 -21.51
N ARG A 4 0.86 -65.38 -20.63
CA ARG A 4 1.30 -66.41 -19.69
C ARG A 4 0.48 -66.28 -18.41
N GLU A 5 0.20 -67.45 -17.86
CA GLU A 5 -0.58 -67.81 -16.68
C GLU A 5 -0.04 -67.13 -15.38
N PHE A 6 -0.60 -67.21 -14.17
CA PHE A 6 -1.21 -68.33 -13.45
C PHE A 6 -1.57 -67.81 -12.04
N LEU A 7 -2.76 -68.17 -11.52
CA LEU A 7 -3.15 -68.49 -10.11
C LEU A 7 -2.63 -67.59 -8.95
N LEU A 8 -3.25 -67.41 -7.78
CA LEU A 8 -4.25 -68.06 -6.92
C LEU A 8 -4.41 -67.04 -5.76
N SER A 9 -5.55 -66.76 -5.15
CA SER A 9 -6.11 -67.59 -4.08
C SER A 9 -7.30 -66.84 -3.49
N ALA A 10 -8.36 -67.61 -3.24
CA ALA A 10 -9.61 -67.18 -2.64
C ALA A 10 -9.58 -67.40 -1.11
N GLY A 11 -10.47 -66.67 -0.41
CA GLY A 11 -10.86 -66.88 0.98
C GLY A 11 -11.15 -65.53 1.62
N GLY A 12 -12.35 -65.13 2.01
CA GLY A 12 -13.60 -65.85 2.24
C GLY A 12 -14.11 -65.53 3.66
N ALA A 13 -15.40 -65.21 3.76
CA ALA A 13 -16.26 -65.20 4.96
C ALA A 13 -16.13 -64.00 5.94
N THR A 14 -17.09 -63.05 5.94
CA THR A 14 -18.30 -62.97 6.82
C THR A 14 -17.95 -62.97 8.31
N GLY A 15 -18.38 -62.05 9.18
CA GLY A 15 -19.52 -61.14 9.23
C GLY A 15 -19.86 -60.99 10.73
N GLY A 16 -20.49 -59.88 11.14
CA GLY A 16 -21.09 -59.78 12.48
C GLY A 16 -20.93 -58.42 13.16
N ALA A 17 -21.98 -57.60 13.05
CA ALA A 17 -22.21 -56.40 13.84
C ALA A 17 -22.81 -56.75 15.21
N ALA A 18 -22.49 -55.97 16.24
CA ALA A 18 -23.41 -55.60 17.32
C ALA A 18 -22.86 -54.36 18.07
N ALA A 19 -23.77 -53.53 18.54
CA ALA A 19 -23.58 -52.14 18.91
C ALA A 19 -23.46 -51.88 20.42
N LEU A 20 -23.25 -50.59 20.73
CA LEU A 20 -23.65 -49.83 21.94
C LEU A 20 -22.80 -49.95 23.22
N SER A 21 -22.15 -48.84 23.58
CA SER A 21 -22.45 -48.09 24.82
C SER A 21 -21.79 -46.70 24.79
N ALA A 22 -22.47 -45.75 25.42
CA ALA A 22 -22.45 -44.32 25.10
C ALA A 22 -21.80 -43.44 26.18
N ALA A 23 -21.62 -42.18 25.78
CA ALA A 23 -21.31 -40.96 26.53
C ALA A 23 -21.71 -40.89 28.01
N GLY A 24 -20.87 -40.22 28.81
CA GLY A 24 -21.24 -39.69 30.11
C GLY A 24 -21.43 -38.16 30.06
N PRO A 25 -22.50 -37.62 30.67
CA PRO A 25 -22.60 -36.20 30.98
C PRO A 25 -22.47 -35.91 32.49
N ALA A 26 -22.23 -34.63 32.78
CA ALA A 26 -22.09 -34.01 34.07
C ALA A 26 -23.38 -33.97 34.92
N ALA A 27 -23.21 -33.89 36.25
CA ALA A 27 -24.17 -33.24 37.16
C ALA A 27 -23.47 -32.79 38.46
N ALA A 28 -23.71 -31.53 38.84
CA ALA A 28 -23.49 -30.97 40.17
C ALA A 28 -24.68 -31.31 41.10
N GLN A 29 -24.49 -31.24 42.42
CA GLN A 29 -25.38 -30.57 43.40
C GLN A 29 -24.93 -30.84 44.86
N GLU A 30 -24.86 -29.79 45.68
CA GLU A 30 -24.60 -29.82 47.12
C GLU A 30 -25.87 -29.99 48.00
N THR A 31 -25.61 -30.34 49.26
CA THR A 31 -26.32 -29.97 50.52
C THR A 31 -27.43 -30.88 51.05
N GLU A 32 -27.34 -31.16 52.37
CA GLU A 32 -28.38 -31.08 53.45
C GLU A 32 -27.85 -31.82 54.71
N THR A 33 -28.09 -31.52 56.00
CA THR A 33 -28.67 -30.43 56.80
C THR A 33 -28.55 -30.83 58.30
N ALA A 34 -28.56 -29.84 59.22
CA ALA A 34 -29.19 -29.80 60.57
C ALA A 34 -28.21 -29.33 61.68
N THR A 35 -28.47 -28.27 62.46
CA THR A 35 -29.64 -28.04 63.34
C THR A 35 -29.66 -26.60 63.91
N GLY A 36 -30.86 -26.04 64.17
CA GLY A 36 -31.08 -25.06 65.27
C GLY A 36 -31.76 -23.70 64.94
N THR A 37 -33.04 -23.57 65.27
CA THR A 37 -33.98 -22.41 65.12
C THR A 37 -34.17 -21.67 66.48
N PRO A 38 -35.04 -20.63 66.65
CA PRO A 38 -35.10 -19.24 66.16
C PRO A 38 -34.99 -18.16 67.29
N GLY A 39 -34.96 -16.86 66.95
CA GLY A 39 -35.17 -15.78 67.94
C GLY A 39 -35.46 -14.40 67.34
N SER A 40 -36.66 -13.90 67.62
CA SER A 40 -37.23 -12.58 67.28
C SER A 40 -36.53 -11.41 67.99
N GLY A 41 -36.50 -10.23 67.36
CA GLY A 41 -36.22 -8.95 68.04
C GLY A 41 -35.87 -7.81 67.09
N GLY A 42 -36.84 -6.97 66.75
CA GLY A 42 -36.60 -5.65 66.16
C GLY A 42 -36.25 -4.60 67.22
N ASN A 43 -35.51 -3.55 66.82
CA ASN A 43 -35.77 -2.13 67.10
C ASN A 43 -34.57 -1.26 66.67
N GLU A 44 -34.81 -0.43 65.65
CA GLU A 44 -34.33 0.93 65.35
C GLU A 44 -33.10 1.51 66.11
N THR A 45 -32.15 2.12 65.38
CA THR A 45 -31.99 3.60 65.24
C THR A 45 -30.61 3.99 64.68
N GLY A 46 -30.60 4.95 63.72
CA GLY A 46 -29.68 6.09 63.75
C GLY A 46 -28.48 6.16 62.78
N GLY A 47 -28.63 6.99 61.72
CA GLY A 47 -27.55 7.65 60.97
C GLY A 47 -27.05 6.86 59.75
N GLY A 48 -27.23 7.27 58.48
CA GLY A 48 -27.38 8.60 57.92
C GLY A 48 -26.05 9.06 57.32
N ASN A 49 -25.78 8.70 56.04
CA ASN A 49 -25.21 9.58 55.01
C ASN A 49 -25.16 8.85 53.66
N GLU A 50 -26.26 8.93 52.91
CA GLU A 50 -26.30 8.70 51.46
C GLU A 50 -25.76 9.96 50.76
N THR A 51 -24.89 9.79 49.77
CA THR A 51 -24.70 10.78 48.70
C THR A 51 -24.97 10.06 47.38
N SER A 52 -26.16 10.35 46.84
CA SER A 52 -26.60 10.04 45.48
C SER A 52 -26.86 11.35 44.74
N GLY A 53 -26.71 11.30 43.42
CA GLY A 53 -27.09 12.35 42.48
C GLY A 53 -25.88 13.07 41.91
N GLY A 54 -25.69 13.17 40.60
CA GLY A 54 -26.67 13.06 39.53
C GLY A 54 -26.34 14.11 38.48
N ASN A 55 -26.36 13.67 37.24
CA ASN A 55 -26.15 14.38 35.99
C ASN A 55 -26.92 15.70 35.86
N GLU A 56 -26.41 16.67 35.09
CA GLU A 56 -27.04 17.19 33.85
C GLU A 56 -26.29 18.41 33.28
N THR A 57 -25.99 18.30 31.98
CA THR A 57 -25.98 19.33 30.91
C THR A 57 -25.15 20.61 30.99
N SER A 58 -24.30 20.81 29.98
CA SER A 58 -24.28 22.09 29.24
C SER A 58 -23.85 21.89 27.78
N ALA A 59 -24.71 22.35 26.88
CA ALA A 59 -24.45 22.51 25.45
C ALA A 59 -23.67 23.81 25.21
N GLY A 60 -22.83 23.86 24.17
CA GLY A 60 -22.36 25.15 23.64
C GLY A 60 -21.08 25.14 22.82
N ASP A 61 -21.28 25.24 21.51
CA ASP A 61 -20.50 25.99 20.52
C ASP A 61 -19.26 25.36 19.86
N GLY A 62 -19.19 25.61 18.55
CA GLY A 62 -18.21 25.06 17.61
C GLY A 62 -16.98 25.93 17.40
N GLY A 63 -16.18 25.53 16.42
CA GLY A 63 -14.85 26.05 16.13
C GLY A 63 -13.87 24.89 16.23
N GLY A 64 -13.40 24.31 15.13
CA GLY A 64 -12.63 25.00 14.12
C GLY A 64 -11.20 24.50 14.24
N ASN A 65 -10.80 23.68 13.28
CA ASN A 65 -9.51 23.61 12.60
C ASN A 65 -8.20 23.89 13.38
N GLU A 66 -7.22 23.03 13.08
CA GLU A 66 -5.77 23.09 13.36
C GLU A 66 -5.27 22.67 14.74
N THR A 67 -4.63 21.51 14.79
CA THR A 67 -3.33 21.29 15.47
C THR A 67 -2.68 20.03 14.86
N GLY A 68 -1.51 20.03 14.25
CA GLY A 68 -0.56 21.09 14.00
C GLY A 68 0.53 20.56 13.07
N GLY A 69 0.96 21.39 12.14
CA GLY A 69 2.14 21.12 11.32
C GLY A 69 3.39 21.02 12.21
N GLY A 70 4.09 19.90 12.08
CA GLY A 70 5.48 19.74 12.45
C GLY A 70 6.27 19.42 11.18
N GLY A 71 6.79 20.44 10.53
CA GLY A 71 7.69 20.27 9.38
C GLY A 71 9.09 19.88 9.83
N GLY A 72 9.79 19.11 8.99
CA GLY A 72 11.24 18.98 9.09
C GLY A 72 11.83 17.67 8.57
N GLY A 73 11.81 17.46 7.26
CA GLY A 73 12.54 16.37 6.62
C GLY A 73 12.54 16.54 5.12
N GLY A 74 13.35 17.47 4.61
CA GLY A 74 13.55 17.65 3.17
C GLY A 74 14.33 16.47 2.59
N GLY A 75 13.66 15.35 2.33
CA GLY A 75 14.08 14.37 1.34
C GLY A 75 13.60 14.88 -0.02
N GLY A 76 14.51 15.04 -0.97
CA GLY A 76 14.13 15.45 -2.32
C GLY A 76 13.02 14.52 -2.82
N SER A 77 11.90 15.07 -3.27
CA SER A 77 10.81 14.29 -3.83
C SER A 77 11.34 13.51 -5.02
N ALA A 78 11.70 12.24 -4.78
CA ALA A 78 11.59 11.23 -5.80
C ALA A 78 10.16 11.35 -6.35
N GLY A 79 10.00 11.29 -7.67
CA GLY A 79 8.69 11.30 -8.30
C GLY A 79 7.78 10.17 -7.78
N PRO A 80 6.54 10.06 -8.28
CA PRO A 80 5.66 8.97 -7.87
C PRO A 80 6.35 7.62 -8.13
N PRO A 81 6.26 6.64 -7.22
CA PRO A 81 6.86 5.33 -7.44
C PRO A 81 6.39 4.67 -8.74
N ASP A 82 7.30 4.02 -9.47
CA ASP A 82 6.97 3.29 -10.69
C ASP A 82 6.66 1.81 -10.39
N TYR A 83 5.37 1.48 -10.36
CA TYR A 83 4.90 0.10 -10.22
C TYR A 83 4.70 -0.62 -11.56
N GLY A 84 4.96 0.03 -12.70
CA GLY A 84 4.67 -0.49 -14.02
C GLY A 84 3.21 -0.98 -14.14
N THR A 85 3.03 -2.28 -14.41
CA THR A 85 1.70 -2.91 -14.53
C THR A 85 1.30 -3.74 -13.31
N TRP A 86 2.03 -3.65 -12.20
CA TRP A 86 1.86 -4.51 -11.02
C TRP A 86 0.42 -4.57 -10.51
N PHE A 87 -0.19 -3.38 -10.37
CA PHE A 87 -1.54 -3.20 -9.85
C PHE A 87 -2.65 -3.29 -10.93
N SER A 88 -2.33 -3.69 -12.16
CA SER A 88 -3.30 -3.69 -13.28
C SER A 88 -4.54 -4.58 -13.06
N ASN A 89 -4.47 -5.52 -12.11
CA ASN A 89 -5.56 -6.40 -11.73
C ASN A 89 -5.88 -6.33 -10.23
N VAL A 90 -5.66 -5.18 -9.59
CA VAL A 90 -5.86 -4.97 -8.15
C VAL A 90 -6.96 -3.92 -7.95
N ASP A 91 -8.15 -4.36 -7.57
CA ASP A 91 -9.37 -3.53 -7.60
C ASP A 91 -9.32 -2.34 -6.61
N ASN A 92 -8.65 -2.51 -5.46
CA ASN A 92 -8.58 -1.48 -4.42
C ASN A 92 -7.42 -0.49 -4.62
N TYR A 93 -6.57 -0.67 -5.63
CA TYR A 93 -5.50 0.29 -5.94
C TYR A 93 -6.02 1.43 -6.83
N GLY A 94 -6.19 2.60 -6.23
CA GLY A 94 -6.68 3.81 -6.92
C GLY A 94 -5.64 4.62 -7.68
N GLY A 95 -4.38 4.18 -7.74
CA GLY A 95 -3.27 4.95 -8.31
C GLY A 95 -2.50 5.81 -7.31
N GLU A 96 -2.88 5.75 -6.03
CA GLU A 96 -2.24 6.52 -4.95
C GLU A 96 -1.43 5.59 -4.04
N THR A 97 -0.28 6.08 -3.58
CA THR A 97 0.55 5.43 -2.55
C THR A 97 0.30 6.13 -1.23
N VAL A 98 -0.04 5.39 -0.18
CA VAL A 98 -0.21 5.96 1.15
C VAL A 98 1.16 6.37 1.70
N ASP A 99 1.33 7.65 1.99
CA ASP A 99 2.55 8.17 2.60
C ASP A 99 2.53 7.93 4.11
N ALA A 100 3.44 7.09 4.59
CA ALA A 100 3.71 6.81 6.00
C ALA A 100 5.18 7.12 6.35
N THR A 101 5.87 7.94 5.54
CA THR A 101 7.20 8.43 5.88
C THR A 101 7.14 9.29 7.16
N GLY A 102 8.23 9.28 7.94
CA GLY A 102 8.28 9.87 9.28
C GLY A 102 7.58 9.06 10.38
N GLN A 103 6.92 7.94 10.06
CA GLN A 103 6.35 7.03 11.04
C GLN A 103 7.32 5.87 11.32
N SER A 104 7.43 5.49 12.60
CA SER A 104 8.25 4.33 13.00
C SER A 104 7.60 2.99 12.70
N GLU A 105 6.29 2.98 12.46
CA GLU A 105 5.47 1.79 12.33
C GLU A 105 4.28 2.05 11.39
N VAL A 106 3.92 1.06 10.58
CA VAL A 106 2.71 1.07 9.74
C VAL A 106 2.06 -0.30 9.73
N THR A 107 0.72 -0.32 9.69
CA THR A 107 -0.06 -1.55 9.57
C THR A 107 -0.59 -1.71 8.15
N ILE A 108 -0.41 -2.91 7.60
CA ILE A 108 -1.02 -3.39 6.37
C ILE A 108 -2.02 -4.48 6.76
N THR A 109 -3.29 -4.22 6.54
CA THR A 109 -4.36 -5.20 6.72
C THR A 109 -4.28 -6.27 5.63
N VAL A 110 -4.33 -7.54 6.04
CA VAL A 110 -4.31 -8.73 5.18
C VAL A 110 -5.69 -9.37 5.17
N GLY A 111 -6.27 -9.56 3.98
CA GLY A 111 -7.65 -10.00 3.84
C GLY A 111 -8.65 -8.85 3.97
N ALA A 112 -8.27 -7.66 3.47
CA ALA A 112 -9.15 -6.51 3.35
C ALA A 112 -10.14 -6.70 2.18
N GLU A 113 -11.22 -5.90 2.17
CA GLU A 113 -12.21 -5.92 1.09
C GLU A 113 -11.60 -5.40 -0.23
N GLY A 114 -11.69 -6.22 -1.28
CA GLY A 114 -11.18 -5.94 -2.62
C GLY A 114 -11.09 -7.23 -3.45
N ASN A 115 -10.96 -7.10 -4.77
CA ASN A 115 -10.82 -8.24 -5.68
C ASN A 115 -11.98 -9.25 -5.58
N GLY A 116 -13.20 -8.75 -5.37
CA GLY A 116 -14.42 -9.55 -5.23
C GLY A 116 -14.62 -10.27 -3.89
N GLY A 117 -13.83 -9.96 -2.86
CA GLY A 117 -13.98 -10.53 -1.52
C GLY A 117 -13.01 -9.93 -0.50
N ALA A 118 -12.60 -10.72 0.49
CA ALA A 118 -11.53 -10.35 1.43
C ALA A 118 -10.16 -10.76 0.87
N PHE A 119 -9.84 -10.31 -0.35
CA PHE A 119 -8.68 -10.73 -1.13
C PHE A 119 -7.77 -9.55 -1.48
N ALA A 120 -7.63 -8.59 -0.57
CA ALA A 120 -6.79 -7.42 -0.76
C ALA A 120 -5.86 -7.17 0.43
N PHE A 121 -4.81 -6.41 0.15
CA PHE A 121 -4.02 -5.72 1.18
C PHE A 121 -4.52 -4.27 1.28
N ASP A 122 -4.60 -3.74 2.50
CA ASP A 122 -4.98 -2.34 2.74
C ASP A 122 -4.01 -1.66 3.73
N PRO A 123 -3.31 -0.59 3.35
CA PRO A 123 -3.28 -0.03 2.00
C PRO A 123 -2.63 -0.99 0.98
N PRO A 124 -3.04 -0.96 -0.30
CA PRO A 124 -2.40 -1.77 -1.35
C PRO A 124 -0.99 -1.27 -1.70
N ALA A 125 -0.68 0.01 -1.45
CA ALA A 125 0.64 0.58 -1.61
C ALA A 125 0.94 1.58 -0.49
N VAL A 126 2.12 1.47 0.12
CA VAL A 126 2.56 2.35 1.21
C VAL A 126 4.02 2.77 1.02
N HIS A 127 4.36 3.99 1.43
CA HIS A 127 5.72 4.52 1.44
C HIS A 127 6.17 4.76 2.88
N VAL A 128 7.30 4.17 3.27
CA VAL A 128 7.88 4.25 4.61
C VAL A 128 9.35 4.67 4.56
N ASP A 129 9.86 5.13 5.70
CA ASP A 129 11.31 5.31 5.88
C ASP A 129 12.01 3.94 5.99
N ALA A 130 13.28 3.89 5.59
CA ALA A 130 14.14 2.74 5.86
C ALA A 130 14.17 2.42 7.36
N GLY A 131 13.98 1.15 7.69
CA GLY A 131 13.93 0.63 9.07
C GLY A 131 12.58 0.82 9.79
N ALA A 132 11.57 1.43 9.15
CA ALA A 132 10.21 1.45 9.72
C ALA A 132 9.65 0.02 9.83
N THR A 133 8.91 -0.25 10.91
CA THR A 133 8.30 -1.57 11.13
C THR A 133 6.98 -1.69 10.39
N ILE A 134 6.84 -2.72 9.57
CA ILE A 134 5.63 -3.01 8.80
C ILE A 134 4.94 -4.20 9.47
N LEU A 135 3.77 -3.95 10.05
CA LEU A 135 2.91 -4.95 10.67
C LEU A 135 1.92 -5.46 9.63
N PHE A 136 1.89 -6.77 9.40
CA PHE A 136 0.85 -7.40 8.62
C PHE A 136 -0.22 -7.95 9.56
N GLU A 137 -1.42 -7.37 9.53
CA GLU A 137 -2.52 -7.71 10.41
C GLU A 137 -3.65 -8.40 9.64
N TRP A 138 -3.92 -9.66 9.96
CA TRP A 138 -4.96 -10.46 9.32
C TRP A 138 -6.33 -10.11 9.89
N THR A 139 -7.30 -9.94 9.00
CA THR A 139 -8.70 -9.77 9.37
C THR A 139 -9.35 -11.06 9.86
N GLY A 140 -8.82 -12.22 9.44
CA GLY A 140 -9.46 -13.53 9.57
C GLY A 140 -10.53 -13.83 8.52
N GLU A 141 -10.75 -12.90 7.58
CA GLU A 141 -11.73 -13.04 6.49
C GLU A 141 -11.06 -13.53 5.20
N GLY A 142 -11.82 -14.13 4.29
CA GLY A 142 -11.32 -14.52 2.96
C GLY A 142 -10.45 -15.78 2.94
N GLY A 143 -10.33 -16.51 4.05
CA GLY A 143 -9.56 -17.74 4.14
C GLY A 143 -8.13 -17.51 4.61
N ALA A 144 -7.19 -18.36 4.16
CA ALA A 144 -5.80 -18.27 4.56
C ALA A 144 -5.01 -17.38 3.60
N HIS A 145 -4.22 -16.45 4.15
CA HIS A 145 -3.42 -15.49 3.41
C HIS A 145 -1.96 -15.50 3.86
N ASN A 146 -1.07 -15.06 2.98
CA ASN A 146 0.32 -14.74 3.27
C ASN A 146 0.74 -13.45 2.54
N ALA A 147 1.94 -12.97 2.84
CA ALA A 147 2.61 -11.89 2.13
C ALA A 147 4.02 -12.36 1.77
N VAL A 148 4.30 -12.51 0.47
CA VAL A 148 5.56 -13.03 -0.03
C VAL A 148 6.04 -12.19 -1.22
N SER A 149 7.29 -11.73 -1.18
CA SER A 149 7.97 -11.07 -2.30
C SER A 149 8.89 -12.04 -3.03
N SER A 150 9.08 -11.83 -4.33
CA SER A 150 9.89 -12.74 -5.17
C SER A 150 11.37 -12.80 -4.82
N ASP A 151 11.88 -11.77 -4.14
CA ASP A 151 13.26 -11.65 -3.66
C ASP A 151 13.44 -12.22 -2.23
N GLY A 152 12.34 -12.59 -1.56
CA GLY A 152 12.35 -13.12 -0.19
C GLY A 152 12.51 -12.06 0.91
N THR A 153 12.49 -10.77 0.57
CA THR A 153 12.56 -9.68 1.57
C THR A 153 11.33 -9.66 2.48
N ILE A 154 10.16 -9.94 1.90
CA ILE A 154 8.90 -10.13 2.62
C ILE A 154 8.56 -11.61 2.48
N ASP A 155 8.53 -12.35 3.58
CA ASP A 155 8.16 -13.76 3.61
C ASP A 155 7.46 -14.08 4.92
N SER A 156 6.13 -13.99 4.94
CA SER A 156 5.34 -14.36 6.11
C SER A 156 5.21 -15.89 6.30
N GLY A 157 5.79 -16.70 5.41
CA GLY A 157 5.67 -18.16 5.42
C GLY A 157 4.36 -18.69 4.84
N ASP A 158 3.96 -19.87 5.32
CA ASP A 158 2.74 -20.56 4.90
C ASP A 158 1.47 -19.70 5.15
N PRO A 159 0.43 -19.80 4.31
CA PRO A 159 -0.82 -19.06 4.50
C PRO A 159 -1.51 -19.32 5.85
N VAL A 160 -1.89 -18.23 6.53
CA VAL A 160 -2.55 -18.21 7.85
C VAL A 160 -3.95 -17.60 7.74
N ALA A 161 -4.93 -18.16 8.45
CA ALA A 161 -6.31 -17.65 8.51
C ALA A 161 -6.66 -17.00 9.86
N GLU A 162 -5.77 -17.09 10.85
CA GLU A 162 -5.97 -16.51 12.17
C GLU A 162 -5.86 -14.97 12.12
N ALA A 163 -6.80 -14.28 12.75
CA ALA A 163 -6.80 -12.82 12.80
C ALA A 163 -5.72 -12.28 13.75
N GLY A 164 -5.25 -11.06 13.49
CA GLY A 164 -4.22 -10.36 14.26
C GLY A 164 -2.90 -10.20 13.51
N VAL A 165 -1.90 -9.63 14.19
CA VAL A 165 -0.57 -9.44 13.61
C VAL A 165 0.14 -10.80 13.56
N ASN A 166 0.33 -11.33 12.36
CA ASN A 166 0.99 -12.63 12.15
C ASN A 166 2.40 -12.50 11.54
N TYR A 167 2.77 -11.32 11.05
CA TYR A 167 4.08 -11.07 10.46
C TYR A 167 4.50 -9.62 10.65
N GLU A 168 5.78 -9.43 10.92
CA GLU A 168 6.42 -8.13 11.13
C GLU A 168 7.76 -8.12 10.40
N VAL A 169 8.07 -7.02 9.72
CA VAL A 169 9.34 -6.85 9.02
C VAL A 169 9.77 -5.39 9.04
N ALA A 170 11.08 -5.17 9.14
CA ALA A 170 11.70 -3.88 8.89
C ALA A 170 12.70 -4.05 7.73
N ILE A 171 12.61 -3.15 6.75
CA ILE A 171 13.43 -3.19 5.53
C ILE A 171 14.36 -1.99 5.56
N GLU A 172 15.66 -2.21 5.46
CA GLU A 172 16.69 -1.18 5.60
C GLU A 172 17.12 -0.60 4.25
N GLU A 173 16.98 -1.41 3.19
CA GLU A 173 17.38 -1.02 1.85
C GLU A 173 16.27 -0.22 1.14
N ASP A 174 16.66 0.89 0.51
CA ASP A 174 15.76 1.69 -0.32
C ASP A 174 15.29 0.88 -1.54
N GLY A 175 14.03 1.07 -1.94
CA GLY A 175 13.49 0.43 -3.13
C GLY A 175 11.97 0.25 -3.12
N ILE A 176 11.48 -0.52 -4.10
CA ILE A 176 10.06 -0.94 -4.19
C ILE A 176 9.98 -2.45 -4.01
N TYR A 177 9.31 -2.88 -2.96
CA TYR A 177 9.12 -4.26 -2.57
C TYR A 177 7.69 -4.69 -2.89
N GLN A 178 7.55 -5.36 -4.03
CA GLN A 178 6.28 -5.93 -4.49
C GLN A 178 6.09 -7.32 -3.88
N TYR A 179 4.90 -7.57 -3.33
CA TYR A 179 4.56 -8.83 -2.67
C TYR A 179 3.14 -9.28 -3.01
N VAL A 180 2.91 -10.57 -2.87
CA VAL A 180 1.63 -11.23 -3.19
C VAL A 180 1.16 -12.06 -2.02
N CYS A 181 -0.14 -12.33 -1.99
CA CYS A 181 -0.65 -13.50 -1.32
C CYS A 181 -0.68 -14.66 -2.32
N GLU A 182 0.16 -15.67 -2.12
CA GLU A 182 0.33 -16.78 -3.06
C GLU A 182 -0.99 -17.51 -3.44
N PRO A 183 -1.88 -17.89 -2.50
CA PRO A 183 -3.14 -18.54 -2.86
C PRO A 183 -4.11 -17.64 -3.63
N HIS A 184 -3.93 -16.31 -3.58
CA HIS A 184 -4.83 -15.31 -4.16
C HIS A 184 -4.18 -14.37 -5.18
N GLU A 185 -2.96 -14.68 -5.64
CA GLU A 185 -2.21 -13.85 -6.60
C GLU A 185 -3.00 -13.66 -7.89
N GLY A 186 -3.59 -14.75 -8.39
CA GLY A 186 -4.42 -14.76 -9.60
C GLY A 186 -5.72 -13.96 -9.46
N GLN A 187 -6.13 -13.63 -8.23
CA GLN A 187 -7.31 -12.81 -7.94
C GLN A 187 -6.94 -11.33 -7.83
N GLY A 188 -5.65 -10.99 -7.76
CA GLY A 188 -5.21 -9.60 -7.58
C GLY A 188 -4.80 -9.25 -6.17
N MET A 189 -4.61 -10.23 -5.28
CA MET A 189 -4.11 -9.94 -3.93
C MET A 189 -2.60 -9.65 -3.97
N LYS A 190 -2.28 -8.41 -4.31
CA LYS A 190 -0.92 -7.89 -4.49
C LYS A 190 -0.78 -6.57 -3.76
N GLY A 191 0.39 -6.32 -3.20
CA GLY A 191 0.73 -5.07 -2.54
C GLY A 191 2.14 -4.60 -2.91
N ALA A 192 2.49 -3.40 -2.48
CA ALA A 192 3.85 -2.89 -2.57
C ALA A 192 4.20 -1.99 -1.39
N VAL A 193 5.42 -2.12 -0.88
CA VAL A 193 6.03 -1.18 0.06
C VAL A 193 7.14 -0.44 -0.66
N VAL A 194 7.12 0.89 -0.60
CA VAL A 194 8.22 1.75 -1.03
C VAL A 194 9.01 2.12 0.20
N VAL A 195 10.32 1.93 0.15
CA VAL A 195 11.23 2.17 1.29
C VAL A 195 12.24 3.26 0.90
N GLY A 196 12.41 4.23 1.78
CA GLY A 196 13.45 5.24 1.66
C GLY A 196 13.18 6.26 0.55
N SER A 197 14.23 6.71 -0.12
CA SER A 197 14.17 7.81 -1.11
C SER A 197 14.77 7.45 -2.48
N ASP A 198 15.53 6.36 -2.57
CA ASP A 198 16.11 5.85 -3.81
C ASP A 198 15.29 4.69 -4.38
N TYR A 199 14.31 5.01 -5.21
CA TYR A 199 13.45 4.03 -5.87
C TYR A 199 13.09 4.46 -7.30
N PRO A 200 12.71 3.51 -8.19
CA PRO A 200 12.23 3.85 -9.52
C PRO A 200 10.99 4.73 -9.48
N THR A 201 10.97 5.81 -10.26
CA THR A 201 9.85 6.77 -10.30
C THR A 201 9.28 6.91 -11.69
N VAL A 202 7.98 7.14 -11.82
CA VAL A 202 7.37 7.43 -13.11
C VAL A 202 7.89 8.78 -13.63
N ASP A 203 8.31 8.79 -14.89
CA ASP A 203 8.73 10.01 -15.58
C ASP A 203 7.53 10.95 -15.74
N THR A 204 7.34 11.84 -14.77
CA THR A 204 6.31 12.89 -14.83
C THR A 204 6.78 14.08 -15.69
N SER A 205 7.93 13.95 -16.37
CA SER A 205 8.57 15.02 -17.16
C SER A 205 7.91 15.26 -18.54
N GLY A 206 6.59 15.40 -18.55
CA GLY A 206 5.86 16.09 -19.61
C GLY A 206 5.98 17.61 -19.45
N GLY A 207 7.16 18.19 -19.72
CA GLY A 207 7.31 19.65 -19.88
C GLY A 207 8.15 20.36 -18.81
N GLY A 208 9.45 20.09 -18.80
CA GLY A 208 10.43 20.90 -18.08
C GLY A 208 11.81 20.48 -18.54
N GLY A 209 12.46 21.32 -19.34
CA GLY A 209 13.71 20.98 -20.02
C GLY A 209 14.75 20.39 -19.07
N THR A 210 15.07 19.12 -19.27
CA THR A 210 16.31 18.56 -18.76
C THR A 210 17.47 19.31 -19.44
N PRO A 211 18.58 19.61 -18.73
CA PRO A 211 19.82 19.97 -19.42
C PRO A 211 20.17 18.78 -20.29
N VAL A 212 20.01 18.92 -21.61
CA VAL A 212 20.37 17.88 -22.56
C VAL A 212 21.85 17.55 -22.38
N ASN A 213 22.14 16.35 -21.87
CA ASN A 213 23.48 15.80 -21.89
C ASN A 213 23.83 15.54 -23.38
N PRO A 214 24.80 16.26 -24.00
CA PRO A 214 24.98 16.25 -25.45
C PRO A 214 25.47 14.90 -26.04
N GLU A 215 25.81 13.91 -25.21
CA GLU A 215 26.57 12.73 -25.65
C GLU A 215 25.74 11.60 -26.32
N HIS A 216 24.43 11.75 -26.51
CA HIS A 216 23.63 10.70 -27.16
C HIS A 216 22.65 11.16 -28.24
N MET A 217 22.81 12.38 -28.77
CA MET A 217 22.08 12.79 -29.97
C MET A 217 22.73 12.17 -31.21
N GLY A 218 22.23 11.00 -31.61
CA GLY A 218 22.62 10.22 -32.80
C GLY A 218 22.34 10.91 -34.15
N VAL A 219 22.77 12.15 -34.30
CA VAL A 219 22.97 12.84 -35.59
C VAL A 219 24.28 13.61 -35.46
N PRO A 220 25.27 13.45 -36.36
CA PRO A 220 26.59 14.05 -36.21
C PRO A 220 26.53 15.56 -36.48
N PHE A 221 26.05 16.35 -35.52
CA PHE A 221 26.24 17.79 -35.53
C PHE A 221 27.63 18.09 -34.98
N GLN A 222 28.60 18.13 -35.89
CA GLN A 222 29.93 18.66 -35.59
C GLN A 222 29.76 20.09 -35.04
N ALA A 223 30.29 20.38 -33.84
CA ALA A 223 30.15 21.64 -33.12
C ALA A 223 30.53 22.90 -33.95
N HIS A 224 31.23 22.71 -35.07
CA HIS A 224 31.61 23.76 -36.01
C HIS A 224 30.42 24.35 -36.81
N PHE A 225 29.27 23.67 -36.93
CA PHE A 225 28.17 24.16 -37.78
C PHE A 225 27.26 25.23 -37.13
N VAL A 226 27.16 25.27 -35.80
CA VAL A 226 26.34 26.29 -35.10
C VAL A 226 27.01 27.67 -35.16
N GLY A 227 28.34 27.71 -35.10
CA GLY A 227 29.10 28.94 -35.35
C GLY A 227 28.93 29.42 -36.80
N ILE A 228 28.99 28.51 -37.77
CA ILE A 228 28.84 28.84 -39.19
C ILE A 228 27.43 29.35 -39.50
N SER A 229 26.36 28.73 -38.97
CA SER A 229 24.99 29.21 -39.21
C SER A 229 24.75 30.61 -38.64
N THR A 230 25.28 30.89 -37.45
CA THR A 230 25.17 32.20 -36.81
C THR A 230 25.93 33.27 -37.61
N VAL A 231 27.15 32.96 -38.07
CA VAL A 231 27.92 33.88 -38.93
C VAL A 231 27.23 34.10 -40.27
N LEU A 232 26.66 33.06 -40.89
CA LEU A 232 25.91 33.18 -42.14
C LEU A 232 24.63 34.02 -41.98
N ALA A 233 23.90 33.87 -40.86
CA ALA A 233 22.72 34.69 -40.59
C ALA A 233 23.06 36.17 -40.42
N ILE A 234 24.17 36.48 -39.74
CA ILE A 234 24.69 37.85 -39.59
C ILE A 234 25.14 38.39 -40.95
N LEU A 235 25.85 37.60 -41.77
CA LEU A 235 26.28 38.04 -43.10
C LEU A 235 25.10 38.27 -44.05
N ALA A 236 24.09 37.39 -44.04
CA ALA A 236 22.90 37.53 -44.86
C ALA A 236 22.10 38.80 -44.51
N SER A 237 21.97 39.11 -43.22
CA SER A 237 21.29 40.33 -42.76
C SER A 237 22.07 41.61 -43.11
N LEU A 238 23.41 41.58 -43.05
CA LEU A 238 24.24 42.70 -43.51
C LEU A 238 24.18 42.90 -45.03
N VAL A 239 24.23 41.83 -45.82
CA VAL A 239 24.10 41.89 -47.28
C VAL A 239 22.71 42.39 -47.67
N PHE A 240 21.66 41.89 -47.03
CA PHE A 240 20.30 42.35 -47.26
C PHE A 240 20.17 43.85 -46.96
N THR A 241 20.65 44.30 -45.79
CA THR A 241 20.63 45.72 -45.40
C THR A 241 21.42 46.59 -46.38
N PHE A 242 22.61 46.15 -46.81
CA PHE A 242 23.39 46.84 -47.83
C PHE A 242 22.62 46.93 -49.16
N PHE A 243 21.94 45.87 -49.56
CA PHE A 243 21.16 45.85 -50.79
C PHE A 243 19.96 46.80 -50.70
N THR A 244 19.27 46.87 -49.56
CA THR A 244 18.17 47.83 -49.34
C THR A 244 18.67 49.27 -49.31
N LEU A 245 19.83 49.54 -48.71
CA LEU A 245 20.41 50.90 -48.71
C LEU A 245 20.95 51.31 -50.08
N LYS A 246 21.54 50.37 -50.83
CA LYS A 246 22.14 50.66 -52.13
C LYS A 246 21.15 50.68 -53.30
N TYR A 247 20.08 49.89 -53.20
CA TYR A 247 19.12 49.70 -54.30
C TYR A 247 17.65 49.87 -53.90
N GLY A 248 17.35 50.14 -52.62
CA GLY A 248 15.99 50.32 -52.12
C GLY A 248 15.44 51.75 -52.20
N GLU A 249 16.23 52.74 -52.63
CA GLU A 249 15.69 54.06 -53.00
C GLU A 249 15.08 53.97 -54.41
N SER A 250 13.75 53.79 -54.45
CA SER A 250 13.00 53.84 -55.72
C SER A 250 13.03 55.24 -56.33
N ALA A 251 13.01 55.34 -57.66
CA ALA A 251 13.04 56.58 -58.44
C ALA A 251 11.79 57.49 -58.32
N ASN A 252 11.06 57.49 -57.19
CA ASN A 252 9.80 58.23 -57.01
C ASN A 252 9.73 59.11 -55.75
N THR A 253 10.84 59.68 -55.29
CA THR A 253 10.79 60.84 -54.38
C THR A 253 10.75 62.13 -55.22
N LYS A 254 9.61 62.36 -55.89
CA LYS A 254 9.36 63.66 -56.53
C LYS A 254 9.16 64.68 -55.41
N GLY A 255 10.16 65.55 -55.24
CA GLY A 255 10.17 66.61 -54.26
C GLY A 255 9.03 67.60 -54.42
N GLY A 256 8.78 68.31 -53.32
CA GLY A 256 7.89 69.45 -53.24
C GLY A 256 7.80 69.94 -51.80
N ASN A 257 8.78 70.77 -51.42
CA ASN A 257 8.66 71.75 -50.34
C ASN A 257 7.49 72.70 -50.66
N ASP A 258 6.77 73.13 -49.60
CA ASP A 258 5.88 74.31 -49.50
C ASP A 258 4.82 74.56 -50.60
#